data_AF-A0A939FKI1-F1
#
_entry.id   AF-A0A939FKI1-F1
#
_cell.length_a   1.000
_cell.length_b   1.000
_cell.length_c   1.000
_cell.angle_alpha   90.00
_cell.angle_beta   90.00
_cell.angle_gamma   90.00
#
_symmetry.space_group_name_H-M   'P 1'
#
loop_
_entity.id
_entity.type
_entity.pdbx_description
1 polymer ?
#
loop_
_entity_poly.entity_id
_entity_poly.type
_entity_poly.pdbx_seq_one_letter_code
_entity_poly.pdbx_strand_id
1 'polypeptide(L)'
;MYKPSHARLCEEIAEQSGHLAKALARLDFAGRIDTCPGWTAAHLMGHMHTAFVWATGILTSPGAEFHPPHVFLPEIPEGALDPAMPWSHYVDALARAYLNAPSGERAVEERLVSPVTDSADAFVAALQESGPDAPAWTTYGEPRSRFWATWGALEAAVHRADADIALGVEPRLDPDVALNSLNFWFTSMGEPGVAAFLNPRVVDLRRSGELILFQGDGTSPSRSGQWLLRLSPSGPAIVAPDSGRPDVTVRAPADQLLLLSKRRLPVTAPGIRVSGDVSLVHHWLDHVLA
;
A
#
# COMPACT_ATOMS: atom_id res chain seq x y z
N MET A 1 18.43 -12.10 -3.89
CA MET A 1 17.74 -10.79 -4.02
C MET A 1 16.25 -11.05 -4.00
N TYR A 2 15.51 -10.37 -3.12
CA TYR A 2 14.08 -10.59 -2.88
C TYR A 2 13.19 -9.86 -3.91
N LYS A 3 13.49 -9.99 -5.21
CA LYS A 3 12.69 -9.36 -6.28
C LYS A 3 11.83 -10.43 -6.96
N PRO A 4 10.52 -10.53 -6.63
CA PRO A 4 9.60 -11.40 -7.33
C PRO A 4 9.57 -11.06 -8.83
N SER A 5 9.32 -12.06 -9.66
CA SER A 5 9.10 -11.82 -11.09
C SER A 5 7.79 -11.05 -11.30
N HIS A 6 7.66 -10.41 -12.45
CA HIS A 6 6.42 -9.73 -12.84
C HIS A 6 5.21 -10.68 -12.79
N ALA A 7 5.37 -11.90 -13.30
CA ALA A 7 4.35 -12.95 -13.25
C ALA A 7 3.96 -13.31 -11.80
N ARG A 8 4.95 -13.44 -10.90
CA ARG A 8 4.67 -13.74 -9.48
C ARG A 8 3.91 -12.60 -8.80
N LEU A 9 4.18 -11.34 -9.13
CA LEU A 9 3.42 -10.19 -8.61
C LEU A 9 1.98 -10.20 -9.12
N CYS A 10 1.77 -10.54 -10.40
CA CYS A 10 0.41 -10.69 -10.97
C CYS A 10 -0.38 -11.79 -10.25
N GLU A 11 0.24 -12.95 -10.02
CA GLU A 11 -0.36 -14.04 -9.24
C GLU A 11 -0.73 -13.60 -7.83
N GLU A 12 0.18 -12.87 -7.16
CA GLU A 12 -0.04 -12.38 -5.80
C GLU A 12 -1.21 -11.39 -5.73
N ILE A 13 -1.35 -10.48 -6.70
CA ILE A 13 -2.50 -9.56 -6.78
C ILE A 13 -3.81 -10.35 -6.84
N ALA A 14 -3.91 -11.32 -7.76
CA ALA A 14 -5.10 -12.14 -7.91
C ALA A 14 -5.40 -12.97 -6.64
N GLU A 15 -4.39 -13.62 -6.08
CA GLU A 15 -4.52 -14.46 -4.89
C GLU A 15 -4.98 -13.65 -3.66
N GLN A 16 -4.31 -12.54 -3.35
CA GLN A 16 -4.68 -11.72 -2.19
C GLN A 16 -6.02 -11.01 -2.37
N SER A 17 -6.38 -10.60 -3.60
CA SER A 17 -7.70 -10.03 -3.89
C SER A 17 -8.82 -11.07 -3.71
N GLY A 18 -8.59 -12.32 -4.13
CA GLY A 18 -9.51 -13.43 -3.87
C GLY A 18 -9.65 -13.75 -2.37
N HIS A 19 -8.56 -13.71 -1.61
CA HIS A 19 -8.61 -13.85 -0.15
C HIS A 19 -9.34 -12.70 0.53
N LEU A 20 -9.09 -11.46 0.11
CA LEU A 20 -9.80 -10.28 0.59
C LEU A 20 -11.31 -10.39 0.33
N ALA A 21 -11.72 -10.76 -0.88
CA ALA A 21 -13.13 -10.94 -1.22
C ALA A 21 -13.81 -11.99 -0.32
N LYS A 22 -13.13 -13.12 -0.05
CA LYS A 22 -13.62 -14.15 0.88
C LYS A 22 -13.73 -13.63 2.32
N ALA A 23 -12.79 -12.79 2.77
CA ALA A 23 -12.85 -12.17 4.08
C ALA A 23 -14.00 -11.15 4.18
N LEU A 24 -14.15 -10.27 3.19
CA LEU A 24 -15.23 -9.29 3.10
C LEU A 24 -16.62 -9.94 3.11
N ALA A 25 -16.79 -11.09 2.44
CA ALA A 25 -18.06 -11.82 2.43
C ALA A 25 -18.51 -12.25 3.84
N ARG A 26 -17.58 -12.37 4.79
CA ARG A 26 -17.82 -12.75 6.19
C ARG A 26 -17.98 -11.55 7.13
N LEU A 27 -17.63 -10.35 6.69
CA LEU A 27 -17.72 -9.12 7.47
C LEU A 27 -19.10 -8.47 7.30
N ASP A 28 -19.53 -7.70 8.29
CA ASP A 28 -20.60 -6.74 8.09
C ASP A 28 -20.07 -5.54 7.30
N PHE A 29 -20.75 -5.16 6.22
CA PHE A 29 -20.33 -4.05 5.34
C PHE A 29 -20.38 -2.69 6.05
N ALA A 30 -21.24 -2.56 7.07
CA ALA A 30 -21.25 -1.42 7.98
C ALA A 30 -20.22 -1.54 9.12
N GLY A 31 -19.65 -2.73 9.34
CA GLY A 31 -18.63 -3.01 10.34
C GLY A 31 -17.35 -2.23 10.07
N ARG A 32 -16.74 -1.72 11.15
CA ARG A 32 -15.52 -0.91 11.08
C ARG A 32 -14.28 -1.77 10.77
N ILE A 33 -13.33 -1.18 10.05
CA ILE A 33 -11.99 -1.73 9.85
C ILE A 33 -11.02 -0.89 10.68
N ASP A 34 -10.65 -1.38 11.88
CA ASP A 34 -9.93 -0.54 12.86
C ASP A 34 -8.51 -0.14 12.41
N THR A 35 -7.90 -0.91 11.51
CA THR A 35 -6.60 -0.58 10.90
C THR A 35 -6.68 0.45 9.77
N CYS A 36 -7.89 0.81 9.34
CA CYS A 36 -8.19 1.88 8.38
C CYS A 36 -9.17 2.87 9.03
N PRO A 37 -8.70 3.83 9.84
CA PRO A 37 -9.56 4.71 10.61
C PRO A 37 -10.62 5.43 9.76
N GLY A 38 -11.89 5.25 10.12
CA GLY A 38 -13.03 5.86 9.41
C GLY A 38 -13.60 5.01 8.28
N TRP A 39 -13.01 3.85 7.98
CA TRP A 39 -13.50 2.93 6.97
C TRP A 39 -14.39 1.84 7.57
N THR A 40 -15.39 1.43 6.79
CA THR A 40 -16.14 0.19 6.99
C THR A 40 -15.68 -0.88 6.00
N ALA A 41 -16.16 -2.12 6.14
CA ALA A 41 -15.84 -3.17 5.17
C ALA A 41 -16.29 -2.81 3.74
N ALA A 42 -17.43 -2.10 3.60
CA ALA A 42 -17.84 -1.54 2.30
C ALA A 42 -16.84 -0.50 1.77
N HIS A 43 -16.31 0.38 2.62
CA HIS A 43 -15.27 1.34 2.20
C HIS A 43 -13.99 0.64 1.76
N LEU A 44 -13.57 -0.42 2.46
CA LEU A 44 -12.41 -1.23 2.07
C LEU A 44 -12.62 -1.88 0.70
N MET A 45 -13.79 -2.45 0.45
CA MET A 45 -14.17 -2.99 -0.86
C MET A 45 -14.13 -1.90 -1.94
N GLY A 46 -14.80 -0.77 -1.72
CA GLY A 46 -14.86 0.33 -2.69
C GLY A 46 -13.50 0.96 -2.97
N HIS A 47 -12.66 1.09 -1.95
CA HIS A 47 -11.28 1.51 -2.11
C HIS A 47 -10.50 0.58 -3.04
N MET A 48 -10.52 -0.73 -2.77
CA MET A 48 -9.78 -1.69 -3.60
C MET A 48 -10.28 -1.73 -5.03
N HIS A 49 -11.61 -1.66 -5.22
CA HIS A 49 -12.20 -1.57 -6.55
C HIS A 49 -11.70 -0.34 -7.32
N THR A 50 -11.86 0.85 -6.74
CA THR A 50 -11.48 2.11 -7.39
C THR A 50 -9.96 2.21 -7.63
N ALA A 51 -9.15 1.66 -6.72
CA ALA A 51 -7.69 1.57 -6.84
C ALA A 51 -7.25 0.73 -8.05
N PHE A 52 -7.85 -0.45 -8.26
CA PHE A 52 -7.50 -1.32 -9.39
C PHE A 52 -8.10 -0.85 -10.71
N VAL A 53 -9.27 -0.22 -10.71
CA VAL A 53 -9.81 0.46 -11.90
C VAL A 53 -8.85 1.57 -12.34
N TRP A 54 -8.36 2.39 -11.41
CA TRP A 54 -7.37 3.41 -11.71
C TRP A 54 -6.08 2.85 -12.28
N ALA A 55 -5.51 1.82 -11.63
CA ALA A 55 -4.28 1.20 -12.09
C ALA A 55 -4.40 0.60 -13.51
N THR A 56 -5.54 -0.05 -13.79
CA THR A 56 -5.89 -0.52 -15.14
C THR A 56 -5.96 0.64 -16.14
N GLY A 57 -6.60 1.74 -15.74
CA GLY A 57 -6.66 2.97 -16.53
C GLY A 57 -5.29 3.55 -16.85
N ILE A 58 -4.37 3.60 -15.87
CA ILE A 58 -3.00 4.09 -16.11
C ILE A 58 -2.23 3.18 -17.08
N LEU A 59 -2.37 1.86 -16.96
CA LEU A 59 -1.67 0.91 -17.83
C LEU A 59 -2.17 0.93 -19.28
N THR A 60 -3.44 1.27 -19.48
CA THR A 60 -4.08 1.27 -20.81
C THR A 60 -4.08 2.65 -21.47
N SER A 61 -3.81 3.71 -20.70
CA SER A 61 -3.72 5.08 -21.20
C SER A 61 -2.37 5.33 -21.90
N PRO A 62 -2.36 6.05 -23.03
CA PRO A 62 -1.13 6.36 -23.75
C PRO A 62 -0.26 7.38 -22.99
N GLY A 63 1.04 7.42 -23.29
CA GLY A 63 1.91 8.55 -22.93
C GLY A 63 2.58 8.50 -21.55
N ALA A 64 2.26 7.51 -20.71
CA ALA A 64 2.76 7.46 -19.32
C ALA A 64 2.47 8.75 -18.53
N GLU A 65 1.29 9.32 -18.76
CA GLU A 65 0.82 10.55 -18.14
C GLU A 65 -0.07 10.27 -16.91
N PHE A 66 -0.06 11.20 -15.97
CA PHE A 66 -0.95 11.12 -14.83
C PHE A 66 -2.39 11.39 -15.26
N HIS A 67 -3.27 10.45 -14.92
CA HIS A 67 -4.72 10.63 -15.02
C HIS A 67 -5.34 10.43 -13.63
N PRO A 68 -6.17 11.37 -13.14
CA PRO A 68 -6.76 11.24 -11.82
C PRO A 68 -7.79 10.09 -11.80
N PRO A 69 -7.89 9.31 -10.71
CA PRO A 69 -8.68 8.08 -10.67
C PRO A 69 -10.13 8.16 -11.18
N HIS A 70 -10.82 9.27 -10.92
CA HIS A 70 -12.25 9.41 -11.23
C HIS A 70 -12.55 9.40 -12.73
N VAL A 71 -11.58 9.71 -13.58
CA VAL A 71 -11.77 9.70 -15.05
C VAL A 71 -11.98 8.28 -15.60
N PHE A 72 -11.63 7.26 -14.83
CA PHE A 72 -11.82 5.85 -15.18
C PHE A 72 -13.09 5.25 -14.55
N LEU A 73 -13.87 6.05 -13.81
CA LEU A 73 -15.08 5.64 -13.11
C LEU A 73 -16.26 6.47 -13.64
N PRO A 74 -16.84 6.10 -14.79
CA PRO A 74 -17.86 6.91 -15.47
C PRO A 74 -19.16 7.07 -14.68
N GLU A 75 -19.41 6.20 -13.68
CA GLU A 75 -20.55 6.36 -12.77
C GLU A 75 -20.39 7.50 -11.75
N ILE A 76 -19.17 8.01 -11.54
CA ILE A 76 -18.93 9.13 -10.63
C ILE A 76 -19.21 10.43 -11.39
N PRO A 77 -20.15 11.29 -10.92
CA PRO A 77 -20.49 12.53 -11.61
C PRO A 77 -19.30 13.48 -11.74
N GLU A 78 -19.25 14.22 -12.84
CA GLU A 78 -18.27 15.29 -13.03
C GLU A 78 -18.41 16.33 -11.90
N GLY A 79 -17.29 16.76 -11.32
CA GLY A 79 -17.26 17.71 -10.21
C GLY A 79 -17.62 17.11 -8.83
N ALA A 80 -17.87 15.81 -8.72
CA ALA A 80 -18.11 15.15 -7.43
C ALA A 80 -16.88 15.13 -6.51
N LEU A 81 -15.67 15.33 -7.07
CA LEU A 81 -14.40 15.32 -6.35
C LEU A 81 -13.61 16.59 -6.67
N ASP A 82 -13.09 17.23 -5.62
CA ASP A 82 -12.12 18.32 -5.76
C ASP A 82 -10.71 17.74 -6.00
N PRO A 83 -10.13 17.92 -7.20
CA PRO A 83 -8.80 17.39 -7.50
C PRO A 83 -7.68 18.10 -6.71
N ALA A 84 -7.95 19.23 -6.05
CA ALA A 84 -6.98 19.96 -5.23
C ALA A 84 -6.87 19.44 -3.79
N MET A 85 -7.75 18.53 -3.35
CA MET A 85 -7.69 18.00 -1.99
C MET A 85 -6.45 17.12 -1.78
N PRO A 86 -5.94 16.99 -0.54
CA PRO A 86 -4.84 16.08 -0.24
C PRO A 86 -5.16 14.66 -0.72
N TRP A 87 -4.17 13.96 -1.28
CA TRP A 87 -4.40 12.65 -1.92
C TRP A 87 -5.10 11.63 -1.01
N SER A 88 -4.75 11.59 0.28
CA SER A 88 -5.42 10.71 1.25
C SER A 88 -6.91 11.01 1.41
N HIS A 89 -7.31 12.29 1.37
CA HIS A 89 -8.72 12.69 1.37
C HIS A 89 -9.38 12.39 0.02
N TYR A 90 -8.65 12.57 -1.08
CA TYR A 90 -9.14 12.26 -2.42
C TYR A 90 -9.50 10.78 -2.56
N VAL A 91 -8.63 9.88 -2.10
CA VAL A 91 -8.86 8.43 -2.16
C VAL A 91 -10.05 8.01 -1.28
N ASP A 92 -10.20 8.57 -0.08
CA ASP A 92 -11.38 8.33 0.77
C ASP A 92 -12.67 8.84 0.12
N ALA A 93 -12.65 10.07 -0.42
CA ALA A 93 -13.78 10.66 -1.11
C ALA A 93 -14.16 9.88 -2.37
N LEU A 94 -13.19 9.37 -3.13
CA LEU A 94 -13.41 8.53 -4.30
C LEU A 94 -14.13 7.23 -3.94
N ALA A 95 -13.68 6.54 -2.89
CA ALA A 95 -14.34 5.32 -2.43
C ALA A 95 -15.80 5.60 -1.98
N ARG A 96 -16.04 6.72 -1.28
CA ARG A 96 -17.40 7.16 -0.91
C ARG A 96 -18.25 7.49 -2.13
N ALA A 97 -17.69 8.18 -3.12
CA ALA A 97 -18.38 8.53 -4.35
C ALA A 97 -18.80 7.28 -5.12
N TYR A 98 -17.91 6.28 -5.23
CA TYR A 98 -18.26 4.98 -5.78
C TYR A 98 -19.38 4.28 -5.00
N LEU A 99 -19.31 4.25 -3.66
CA LEU A 99 -20.34 3.62 -2.83
C LEU A 99 -21.72 4.28 -2.93
N ASN A 100 -21.78 5.56 -3.30
CA ASN A 100 -23.02 6.30 -3.55
C ASN A 100 -23.47 6.25 -5.02
N ALA A 101 -22.67 5.65 -5.91
CA ALA A 101 -23.06 5.43 -7.29
C ALA A 101 -23.94 4.17 -7.40
N PRO A 102 -24.78 4.03 -8.45
CA PRO A 102 -25.72 2.90 -8.53
C PRO A 102 -25.09 1.51 -8.47
N SER A 103 -23.85 1.36 -8.97
CA SER A 103 -23.07 0.12 -8.91
C SER A 103 -22.62 -0.19 -7.47
N GLY A 104 -22.12 0.82 -6.76
CA GLY A 104 -21.70 0.71 -5.36
C GLY A 104 -22.87 0.50 -4.40
N GLU A 105 -23.99 1.22 -4.58
CA GLU A 105 -25.21 1.02 -3.78
C GLU A 105 -25.69 -0.42 -3.90
N ARG A 106 -25.79 -0.94 -5.13
CA ARG A 106 -26.15 -2.34 -5.38
C ARG A 106 -25.16 -3.30 -4.73
N ALA A 107 -23.86 -3.05 -4.86
CA ALA A 107 -22.85 -3.90 -4.24
C ALA A 107 -23.01 -3.97 -2.72
N VAL A 108 -23.40 -2.88 -2.06
CA VAL A 108 -23.67 -2.86 -0.62
C VAL A 108 -24.98 -3.59 -0.29
N GLU A 109 -26.07 -3.29 -1.01
CA GLU A 109 -27.39 -3.88 -0.78
C GLU A 109 -27.38 -5.40 -0.96
N GLU A 110 -26.73 -5.87 -2.02
CA GLU A 110 -26.62 -7.29 -2.36
C GLU A 110 -25.41 -7.98 -1.72
N ARG A 111 -24.59 -7.23 -0.96
CA ARG A 111 -23.35 -7.69 -0.30
C ARG A 111 -22.37 -8.37 -1.28
N LEU A 112 -22.20 -7.76 -2.45
CA LEU A 112 -21.30 -8.24 -3.48
C LEU A 112 -19.85 -7.96 -3.08
N VAL A 113 -19.01 -8.97 -3.26
CA VAL A 113 -17.54 -8.86 -3.13
C VAL A 113 -16.84 -8.94 -4.48
N SER A 114 -17.59 -9.21 -5.56
CA SER A 114 -17.05 -9.29 -6.92
C SER A 114 -16.40 -7.98 -7.42
N PRO A 115 -16.78 -6.76 -7.00
CA PRO A 115 -16.05 -5.56 -7.43
C PRO A 115 -14.55 -5.61 -7.15
N VAL A 116 -14.13 -6.30 -6.08
CA VAL A 116 -12.71 -6.50 -5.74
C VAL A 116 -12.05 -7.49 -6.71
N THR A 117 -12.66 -8.65 -6.96
CA THR A 117 -12.08 -9.67 -7.84
C THR A 117 -12.11 -9.25 -9.30
N ASP A 118 -13.21 -8.68 -9.77
CA ASP A 118 -13.40 -8.31 -11.17
C ASP A 118 -12.41 -7.20 -11.59
N SER A 119 -12.19 -6.22 -10.70
CA SER A 119 -11.20 -5.15 -10.95
C SER A 119 -9.76 -5.64 -10.82
N ALA A 120 -9.48 -6.57 -9.88
CA ALA A 120 -8.17 -7.19 -9.77
C ALA A 120 -7.83 -8.03 -11.02
N ASP A 121 -8.79 -8.80 -11.53
CA ASP A 121 -8.62 -9.62 -12.73
C ASP A 121 -8.36 -8.75 -13.97
N ALA A 122 -9.11 -7.65 -14.13
CA ALA A 122 -8.88 -6.67 -15.20
C ALA A 122 -7.49 -6.03 -15.10
N PHE A 123 -7.06 -5.68 -13.89
CA PHE A 123 -5.74 -5.10 -13.65
C PHE A 123 -4.61 -6.09 -13.93
N VAL A 124 -4.74 -7.33 -13.48
CA VAL A 124 -3.78 -8.41 -13.75
C VAL A 124 -3.69 -8.70 -15.24
N ALA A 125 -4.83 -8.72 -15.96
CA ALA A 125 -4.84 -8.90 -17.41
C ALA A 125 -4.06 -7.76 -18.11
N ALA A 126 -4.30 -6.49 -17.73
CA ALA A 126 -3.57 -5.35 -18.28
C ALA A 126 -2.06 -5.41 -17.98
N LEU A 127 -1.65 -5.83 -16.79
CA LEU A 127 -0.24 -6.06 -16.47
C LEU A 127 0.37 -7.15 -17.37
N GLN A 128 -0.31 -8.29 -17.50
CA GLN A 128 0.17 -9.42 -18.29
C GLN A 128 0.29 -9.09 -19.79
N GLU A 129 -0.70 -8.38 -20.34
CA GLU A 129 -0.72 -7.97 -21.74
C GLU A 129 0.36 -6.94 -22.05
N SER A 130 0.54 -5.94 -21.19
CA SER A 130 1.53 -4.87 -21.40
C SER A 130 2.97 -5.32 -21.12
N GLY A 131 3.16 -6.24 -20.18
CA GLY A 131 4.47 -6.67 -19.71
C GLY A 131 5.18 -5.62 -18.85
N PRO A 132 6.28 -6.00 -18.16
CA PRO A 132 6.89 -5.18 -17.10
C PRO A 132 7.55 -3.88 -17.59
N ASP A 133 7.86 -3.79 -18.88
CA ASP A 133 8.61 -2.69 -19.50
C ASP A 133 7.73 -1.67 -20.25
N ALA A 134 6.42 -1.93 -20.34
CA ALA A 134 5.49 -1.00 -20.95
C ALA A 134 5.54 0.37 -20.25
N PRO A 135 5.53 1.48 -21.01
CA PRO A 135 5.40 2.82 -20.45
C PRO A 135 4.10 2.95 -19.63
N ALA A 136 4.20 3.44 -18.40
CA ALA A 136 3.06 3.73 -17.54
C ALA A 136 3.43 4.85 -16.57
N TRP A 137 2.50 5.74 -16.23
CA TRP A 137 2.79 6.80 -15.26
C TRP A 137 3.14 6.20 -13.90
N THR A 138 4.14 6.75 -13.21
CA THR A 138 4.51 6.36 -11.85
C THR A 138 4.73 7.60 -11.00
N THR A 139 4.46 7.50 -9.70
CA THR A 139 4.68 8.62 -8.77
C THR A 139 6.17 8.96 -8.62
N TYR A 140 7.03 7.96 -8.77
CA TYR A 140 8.48 8.09 -8.71
C TYR A 140 9.15 6.98 -9.51
N GLY A 141 10.47 7.09 -9.69
CA GLY A 141 11.26 6.12 -10.44
C GLY A 141 10.94 6.10 -11.94
N GLU A 142 11.31 5.02 -12.61
CA GLU A 142 11.09 4.88 -14.05
C GLU A 142 9.59 4.65 -14.37
N PRO A 143 9.03 5.33 -15.38
CA PRO A 143 7.61 5.25 -15.73
C PRO A 143 7.30 3.93 -16.46
N ARG A 144 7.21 2.83 -15.69
CA ARG A 144 7.09 1.46 -16.19
C ARG A 144 6.03 0.65 -15.46
N SER A 145 5.33 -0.22 -16.19
CA SER A 145 4.28 -1.13 -15.68
C SER A 145 4.71 -1.96 -14.45
N ARG A 146 5.99 -2.35 -14.34
CA ARG A 146 6.53 -3.05 -13.16
C ARG A 146 6.29 -2.34 -11.81
N PHE A 147 6.17 -1.02 -11.81
CA PHE A 147 5.81 -0.24 -10.62
C PHE A 147 4.42 -0.63 -10.11
N TRP A 148 3.45 -0.69 -11.03
CA TRP A 148 2.06 -1.02 -10.74
C TRP A 148 1.89 -2.45 -10.26
N ALA A 149 2.65 -3.41 -10.82
CA ALA A 149 2.65 -4.78 -10.30
C ALA A 149 3.12 -4.85 -8.84
N THR A 150 4.13 -4.04 -8.47
CA THR A 150 4.63 -4.00 -7.08
C THR A 150 3.65 -3.28 -6.16
N TRP A 151 3.13 -2.13 -6.59
CA TRP A 151 2.13 -1.37 -5.85
C TRP A 151 0.87 -2.20 -5.61
N GLY A 152 0.34 -2.84 -6.66
CA GLY A 152 -0.85 -3.68 -6.58
C GLY A 152 -0.70 -4.84 -5.61
N ALA A 153 0.44 -5.54 -5.64
CA ALA A 153 0.71 -6.63 -4.71
C ALA A 153 0.77 -6.14 -3.25
N LEU A 154 1.38 -4.97 -3.01
CA LEU A 154 1.38 -4.33 -1.70
C LEU A 154 -0.04 -3.96 -1.24
N GLU A 155 -0.83 -3.28 -2.08
CA GLU A 155 -2.20 -2.87 -1.74
C GLU A 155 -3.08 -4.09 -1.43
N ALA A 156 -3.08 -5.10 -2.31
CA ALA A 156 -3.86 -6.32 -2.12
C ALA A 156 -3.48 -7.04 -0.81
N ALA A 157 -2.18 -7.20 -0.55
CA ALA A 157 -1.66 -7.86 0.64
C ALA A 157 -2.05 -7.13 1.94
N VAL A 158 -1.85 -5.81 2.00
CA VAL A 158 -2.12 -5.01 3.21
C VAL A 158 -3.61 -4.93 3.48
N HIS A 159 -4.43 -4.69 2.46
CA HIS A 159 -5.87 -4.58 2.63
C HIS A 159 -6.56 -5.93 2.86
N ARG A 160 -6.01 -7.03 2.35
CA ARG A 160 -6.37 -8.38 2.81
C ARG A 160 -6.08 -8.56 4.30
N ALA A 161 -4.92 -8.08 4.78
CA ALA A 161 -4.58 -8.18 6.20
C ALA A 161 -5.54 -7.35 7.09
N ASP A 162 -6.03 -6.20 6.60
CA ASP A 162 -7.04 -5.41 7.31
C ASP A 162 -8.34 -6.20 7.55
N ALA A 163 -8.81 -6.91 6.52
CA ALA A 163 -10.01 -7.74 6.63
C ALA A 163 -9.79 -8.96 7.55
N ASP A 164 -8.62 -9.60 7.49
CA ASP A 164 -8.26 -10.70 8.39
C ASP A 164 -8.23 -10.25 9.86
N ILE A 165 -7.61 -9.10 10.13
CA ILE A 165 -7.55 -8.52 11.49
C ILE A 165 -8.97 -8.23 12.00
N ALA A 166 -9.85 -7.66 11.16
CA ALA A 166 -11.25 -7.43 11.52
C ALA A 166 -12.03 -8.72 11.83
N LEU A 167 -11.61 -9.85 11.26
CA LEU A 167 -12.14 -11.19 11.55
C LEU A 167 -11.44 -11.89 12.73
N GLY A 168 -10.45 -11.26 13.36
CA GLY A 168 -9.61 -11.87 14.40
C GLY A 168 -8.69 -12.98 13.89
N VAL A 169 -8.41 -13.00 12.58
CA VAL A 169 -7.47 -13.93 11.94
C VAL A 169 -6.10 -13.27 11.88
N GLU A 170 -5.06 -14.03 12.26
CA GLU A 170 -3.68 -13.53 12.14
C GLU A 170 -3.27 -13.49 10.67
N PRO A 171 -2.97 -12.30 10.09
CA PRO A 171 -2.56 -12.20 8.69
C PRO A 171 -1.16 -12.79 8.51
N ARG A 172 -0.98 -13.54 7.41
CA ARG A 172 0.29 -14.11 6.98
C ARG A 172 0.55 -13.74 5.53
N LEU A 173 1.74 -13.25 5.25
CA LEU A 173 2.17 -12.79 3.94
C LEU A 173 3.40 -13.58 3.50
N ASP A 174 3.54 -13.79 2.19
CA ASP A 174 4.75 -14.37 1.64
C ASP A 174 5.96 -13.47 1.96
N PRO A 175 7.06 -14.01 2.54
CA PRO A 175 8.19 -13.19 2.95
C PRO A 175 8.88 -12.45 1.80
N ASP A 176 8.95 -13.01 0.59
CA ASP A 176 9.59 -12.33 -0.54
C ASP A 176 8.72 -11.19 -1.07
N VAL A 177 7.39 -11.37 -1.09
CA VAL A 177 6.43 -10.30 -1.38
C VAL A 177 6.54 -9.20 -0.33
N ALA A 178 6.63 -9.56 0.95
CA ALA A 178 6.76 -8.61 2.03
C ALA A 178 8.07 -7.80 1.95
N LEU A 179 9.21 -8.44 1.67
CA LEU A 179 10.48 -7.76 1.47
C LEU A 179 10.45 -6.83 0.24
N ASN A 180 9.84 -7.27 -0.87
CA ASN A 180 9.67 -6.44 -2.07
C ASN A 180 8.81 -5.20 -1.77
N SER A 181 7.71 -5.39 -1.05
CA SER A 181 6.79 -4.35 -0.62
C SER A 181 7.43 -3.36 0.36
N LEU A 182 8.24 -3.84 1.30
CA LEU A 182 9.04 -3.00 2.20
C LEU A 182 10.05 -2.17 1.41
N ASN A 183 10.72 -2.76 0.43
CA ASN A 183 11.65 -2.01 -0.41
C ASN A 183 10.93 -0.95 -1.24
N PHE A 184 9.80 -1.27 -1.85
CA PHE A 184 8.95 -0.30 -2.53
C PHE A 184 8.56 0.86 -1.59
N TRP A 185 8.03 0.52 -0.42
CA TRP A 185 7.60 1.47 0.61
C TRP A 185 8.73 2.38 1.08
N PHE A 186 9.86 1.83 1.54
CA PHE A 186 10.96 2.63 2.06
C PHE A 186 11.70 3.41 0.99
N THR A 187 11.77 2.90 -0.24
CA THR A 187 12.30 3.67 -1.38
C THR A 187 11.42 4.90 -1.62
N SER A 188 10.09 4.72 -1.63
CA SER A 188 9.15 5.82 -1.84
C SER A 188 9.39 6.98 -0.87
N MET A 189 9.73 6.68 0.40
CA MET A 189 9.94 7.69 1.45
C MET A 189 11.08 8.67 1.17
N GLY A 190 12.06 8.29 0.36
CA GLY A 190 13.15 9.17 -0.04
C GLY A 190 12.88 9.98 -1.31
N GLU A 191 11.76 9.74 -1.99
CA GLU A 191 11.49 10.32 -3.30
C GLU A 191 10.84 11.71 -3.21
N PRO A 192 11.38 12.72 -3.92
CA PRO A 192 10.74 14.02 -4.02
C PRO A 192 9.30 13.90 -4.53
N GLY A 193 8.34 14.52 -3.82
CA GLY A 193 6.93 14.50 -4.22
C GLY A 193 6.10 13.36 -3.62
N VAL A 194 6.72 12.34 -3.01
CA VAL A 194 5.98 11.23 -2.37
C VAL A 194 5.04 11.72 -1.26
N ALA A 195 5.41 12.78 -0.54
CA ALA A 195 4.62 13.33 0.56
C ALA A 195 3.24 13.83 0.10
N ALA A 196 3.15 14.35 -1.13
CA ALA A 196 1.87 14.74 -1.72
C ALA A 196 0.97 13.53 -2.05
N PHE A 197 1.59 12.38 -2.33
CA PHE A 197 0.92 11.13 -2.71
C PHE A 197 0.62 10.18 -1.54
N LEU A 198 1.40 10.21 -0.45
CA LEU A 198 1.18 9.33 0.70
C LEU A 198 0.39 10.03 1.79
N ASN A 199 1.00 11.02 2.42
CA ASN A 199 0.42 11.76 3.51
C ASN A 199 1.19 13.08 3.70
N PRO A 200 0.50 14.22 3.82
CA PRO A 200 1.15 15.50 4.12
C PRO A 200 2.05 15.45 5.36
N ARG A 201 1.72 14.62 6.36
CA ARG A 201 2.49 14.47 7.61
C ARG A 201 3.89 13.89 7.41
N VAL A 202 4.21 13.30 6.26
CA VAL A 202 5.57 12.83 5.95
C VAL A 202 6.58 13.99 6.03
N VAL A 203 6.15 15.23 5.77
CA VAL A 203 7.02 16.41 5.92
C VAL A 203 7.44 16.67 7.36
N ASP A 204 6.72 16.15 8.34
CA ASP A 204 6.98 16.32 9.76
C ASP A 204 7.95 15.25 10.32
N LEU A 205 8.39 14.30 9.48
CA LEU A 205 9.50 13.39 9.79
C LEU A 205 10.88 14.07 9.81
N ARG A 206 10.91 15.40 9.62
CA ARG A 206 12.14 16.19 9.65
C ARG A 206 12.76 16.18 11.05
N ARG A 207 14.03 15.79 11.11
CA ARG A 207 14.84 15.76 12.34
C ARG A 207 16.26 16.22 12.09
N SER A 208 17.16 16.05 13.06
CA SER A 208 18.52 16.58 13.06
C SER A 208 19.55 15.69 12.35
N GLY A 209 19.14 14.52 11.87
CA GLY A 209 19.99 13.61 11.08
C GLY A 209 19.97 12.15 11.56
N GLU A 210 19.08 11.81 12.49
CA GLU A 210 18.93 10.51 13.16
C GLU A 210 18.71 9.37 12.16
N LEU A 211 19.23 8.21 12.52
CA LEU A 211 19.24 7.02 11.68
C LEU A 211 18.35 5.92 12.27
N ILE A 212 17.36 5.50 11.49
CA ILE A 212 16.46 4.38 11.80
C ILE A 212 16.81 3.22 10.85
N LEU A 213 17.22 2.08 11.41
CA LEU A 213 17.48 0.86 10.63
C LEU A 213 16.29 -0.10 10.74
N PHE A 214 15.68 -0.44 9.62
CA PHE A 214 14.70 -1.53 9.54
C PHE A 214 15.37 -2.78 8.94
N GLN A 215 15.20 -3.94 9.59
CA GLN A 215 15.74 -5.22 9.16
C GLN A 215 14.63 -6.27 9.07
N GLY A 216 14.35 -6.74 7.85
CA GLY A 216 13.36 -7.78 7.56
C GLY A 216 14.01 -9.14 7.36
N ASP A 217 13.64 -10.11 8.20
CA ASP A 217 14.04 -11.51 8.05
C ASP A 217 13.12 -12.21 7.03
N GLY A 218 13.66 -12.68 5.91
CA GLY A 218 12.92 -13.57 5.01
C GLY A 218 13.21 -15.04 5.28
N THR A 219 13.03 -15.88 4.26
CA THR A 219 13.14 -17.35 4.40
C THR A 219 14.57 -17.86 4.62
N SER A 220 15.58 -17.01 4.39
CA SER A 220 16.99 -17.30 4.67
C SER A 220 17.80 -16.01 4.88
N PRO A 221 19.03 -16.08 5.43
CA PRO A 221 19.89 -14.90 5.56
C PRO A 221 20.18 -14.17 4.24
N SER A 222 20.25 -14.89 3.11
CA SER A 222 20.46 -14.30 1.77
C SER A 222 19.19 -13.74 1.13
N ARG A 223 18.03 -14.00 1.75
CA ARG A 223 16.73 -13.41 1.44
C ARG A 223 16.24 -12.57 2.61
N SER A 224 17.05 -11.59 3.01
CA SER A 224 16.69 -10.62 4.05
C SER A 224 16.88 -9.20 3.52
N GLY A 225 16.19 -8.23 4.11
CA GLY A 225 16.22 -6.82 3.70
C GLY A 225 16.73 -5.92 4.82
N GLN A 226 17.43 -4.85 4.45
CA GLN A 226 17.92 -3.82 5.36
C GLN A 226 17.71 -2.46 4.71
N TRP A 227 17.07 -1.55 5.43
CA TRP A 227 16.79 -0.18 4.98
C TRP A 227 17.19 0.80 6.07
N LEU A 228 18.20 1.63 5.79
CA LEU A 228 18.64 2.68 6.70
C LEU A 228 18.02 4.00 6.25
N LEU A 229 17.19 4.57 7.12
CA LEU A 229 16.52 5.84 6.89
C LEU A 229 17.17 6.92 7.72
N ARG A 230 17.50 8.04 7.06
CA ARG A 230 17.98 9.26 7.71
C ARG A 230 16.84 10.25 7.81
N LEU A 231 16.54 10.72 9.01
CA LEU A 231 15.58 11.78 9.27
C LEU A 231 16.32 13.12 9.33
N SER A 232 16.25 13.92 8.26
CA SER A 232 17.00 15.17 8.13
C SER A 232 16.07 16.40 8.10
N PRO A 233 16.60 17.64 8.21
CA PRO A 233 15.76 18.83 8.12
C PRO A 233 15.06 18.99 6.76
N SER A 234 15.59 18.37 5.70
CA SER A 234 14.97 18.34 4.37
C SER A 234 13.91 17.25 4.21
N GLY A 235 13.84 16.29 5.14
CA GLY A 235 12.91 15.16 5.11
C GLY A 235 13.61 13.81 5.33
N PRO A 236 12.84 12.71 5.32
CA PRO A 236 13.39 11.36 5.35
C PRO A 236 14.10 11.03 4.04
N ALA A 237 15.18 10.24 4.11
CA ALA A 237 15.87 9.71 2.94
C ALA A 237 16.41 8.32 3.23
N ILE A 238 16.35 7.43 2.24
CA ILE A 238 17.07 6.16 2.29
C ILE A 238 18.56 6.40 2.01
N VAL A 239 19.43 5.85 2.87
CA VAL A 239 20.89 5.95 2.74
C VAL A 239 21.51 4.55 2.71
N ALA A 240 22.77 4.45 2.27
CA ALA A 240 23.46 3.16 2.26
C ALA A 240 23.54 2.57 3.69
N PRO A 241 23.36 1.25 3.90
CA PRO A 241 23.30 0.64 5.24
C PRO A 241 24.52 0.88 6.13
N ASP A 242 25.67 1.23 5.54
CA ASP A 242 26.94 1.53 6.21
C ASP A 242 27.19 3.03 6.44
N SER A 243 26.21 3.90 6.14
CA SER A 243 26.32 5.37 6.24
C SER A 243 26.37 5.92 7.68
N GLY A 244 26.41 5.05 8.70
CA GLY A 244 26.50 5.43 10.11
C GLY A 244 25.94 4.37 11.04
N ARG A 245 26.19 4.54 12.34
CA ARG A 245 25.58 3.72 13.38
C ARG A 245 24.12 4.14 13.55
N PRO A 246 23.14 3.21 13.50
CA PRO A 246 21.74 3.54 13.75
C PRO A 246 21.51 4.00 15.19
N ASP A 247 20.66 5.02 15.36
CA ASP A 247 20.15 5.45 16.66
C ASP A 247 19.08 4.49 17.19
N VAL A 248 18.35 3.85 16.26
CA VAL A 248 17.43 2.76 16.55
C VAL A 248 17.45 1.70 15.45
N THR A 249 17.30 0.44 15.84
CA THR A 249 17.13 -0.69 14.92
C THR A 249 15.86 -1.45 15.25
N VAL A 250 15.03 -1.70 14.23
CA VAL A 250 13.83 -2.55 14.27
C VAL A 250 14.11 -3.81 13.45
N ARG A 251 13.98 -4.99 14.06
CA ARG A 251 14.17 -6.29 13.42
C ARG A 251 12.94 -7.17 13.60
N ALA A 252 12.42 -7.74 12.52
CA ALA A 252 11.25 -8.62 12.56
C ALA A 252 11.22 -9.55 11.33
N PRO A 253 10.41 -10.63 11.35
CA PRO A 253 9.98 -11.31 10.13
C PRO A 253 9.45 -10.31 9.10
N ALA A 254 9.73 -10.53 7.82
CA ALA A 254 9.44 -9.56 6.76
C ALA A 254 7.96 -9.19 6.67
N ASP A 255 7.06 -10.16 6.81
CA ASP A 255 5.60 -9.96 6.85
C ASP A 255 5.18 -9.08 8.03
N GLN A 256 5.67 -9.37 9.23
CA GLN A 256 5.40 -8.55 10.41
C GLN A 256 6.00 -7.15 10.30
N LEU A 257 7.19 -7.02 9.72
CA LEU A 257 7.82 -5.73 9.51
C LEU A 257 7.02 -4.86 8.53
N LEU A 258 6.45 -5.47 7.48
CA LEU A 258 5.54 -4.78 6.57
C LEU A 258 4.28 -4.33 7.31
N LEU A 259 3.64 -5.22 8.06
CA LEU A 259 2.43 -4.88 8.80
C LEU A 259 2.68 -3.82 9.90
N LEU A 260 3.82 -3.86 10.59
CA LEU A 260 4.26 -2.78 11.50
C LEU A 260 4.42 -1.46 10.73
N SER A 261 5.17 -1.48 9.62
CA SER A 261 5.44 -0.30 8.80
C SER A 261 4.15 0.31 8.24
N LYS A 262 3.13 -0.52 8.06
CA LYS A 262 1.79 -0.13 7.64
C LYS A 262 0.80 0.10 8.80
N ARG A 263 1.25 0.13 10.06
CA ARG A 263 0.43 0.33 11.28
C ARG A 263 -0.67 -0.72 11.53
N ARG A 264 -0.51 -1.94 11.02
CA ARG A 264 -1.41 -3.09 11.27
C ARG A 264 -0.97 -3.93 12.47
N LEU A 265 0.30 -3.81 12.89
CA LEU A 265 0.83 -4.42 14.11
C LEU A 265 1.46 -3.37 15.02
N PRO A 266 1.32 -3.50 16.35
CA PRO A 266 2.04 -2.64 17.29
C PRO A 266 3.53 -3.00 17.33
N VAL A 267 4.38 -2.04 17.71
CA VAL A 267 5.82 -2.27 17.90
C VAL A 267 6.15 -3.35 18.95
N THR A 268 5.19 -3.63 19.83
CA THR A 268 5.28 -4.64 20.89
C THR A 268 4.83 -6.04 20.44
N ALA A 269 4.46 -6.24 19.17
CA ALA A 269 3.99 -7.54 18.69
C ALA A 269 5.08 -8.62 18.82
N PRO A 270 4.73 -9.86 19.19
CA PRO A 270 5.70 -10.96 19.28
C PRO A 270 6.45 -11.18 17.96
N GLY A 271 7.79 -11.20 18.02
CA GLY A 271 8.66 -11.35 16.85
C GLY A 271 9.34 -10.05 16.42
N ILE A 272 8.80 -8.89 16.85
CA ILE A 272 9.39 -7.57 16.63
C ILE A 272 10.37 -7.25 17.75
N ARG A 273 11.61 -6.91 17.39
CA ARG A 273 12.66 -6.48 18.32
C ARG A 273 13.10 -5.07 17.97
N VAL A 274 13.08 -4.19 18.97
CA VAL A 274 13.60 -2.83 18.85
C VAL A 274 14.77 -2.65 19.80
N SER A 275 15.84 -2.02 19.32
CA SER A 275 17.03 -1.69 20.11
C SER A 275 17.50 -0.28 19.79
N GLY A 276 17.87 0.49 20.81
CA GLY A 276 18.18 1.93 20.69
C GLY A 276 17.01 2.82 21.11
N ASP A 277 16.90 4.01 20.53
CA ASP A 277 15.86 4.98 20.86
C ASP A 277 14.51 4.67 20.18
N VAL A 278 13.62 3.99 20.91
CA VAL A 278 12.28 3.63 20.42
C VAL A 278 11.40 4.83 20.08
N SER A 279 11.67 6.02 20.64
CA SER A 279 10.88 7.22 20.36
C SER A 279 10.96 7.62 18.88
N LEU A 280 12.08 7.31 18.21
CA LEU A 280 12.24 7.51 16.77
C LEU A 280 11.32 6.61 15.94
N VAL A 281 11.06 5.38 16.39
CA VAL A 281 10.14 4.45 15.71
C VAL A 281 8.70 4.90 15.86
N HIS A 282 8.30 5.35 17.05
CA HIS A 282 6.96 5.93 17.26
C HIS A 282 6.78 7.20 16.42
N HIS A 283 7.77 8.10 16.44
CA HIS A 283 7.76 9.29 15.60
C HIS A 283 7.64 8.94 14.12
N TRP A 284 8.38 7.94 13.63
CA TRP A 284 8.23 7.44 12.26
C TRP A 284 6.80 7.02 11.97
N LEU A 285 6.25 6.09 12.77
CA LEU A 285 4.92 5.51 12.54
C LEU A 285 3.83 6.58 12.57
N ASP A 286 3.91 7.58 13.44
CA ASP A 286 2.91 8.65 13.60
C ASP A 286 2.81 9.62 12.42
N HIS A 287 3.82 9.63 11.54
CA HIS A 287 3.89 10.59 10.44
C HIS A 287 3.89 9.94 9.05
N VAL A 288 4.16 8.65 8.93
CA VAL A 288 4.11 7.96 7.62
C VAL A 288 2.71 7.52 7.18
N LEU A 289 1.78 7.32 8.13
CA LEU A 289 0.41 6.88 7.86
C LEU A 289 -0.52 7.53 8.89
N ALA A 290 -1.68 8.03 8.44
CA ALA A 290 -2.73 8.59 9.30
C ALA A 290 -3.94 7.66 9.34
#